data_AF-A0A969I017-F1
#
_entry.id   AF-A0A969I017-F1
#
_cell.length_a   1.000
_cell.length_b   1.000
_cell.length_c   1.000
_cell.angle_alpha   90.00
_cell.angle_beta   90.00
_cell.angle_gamma   90.00
#
_symmetry.space_group_name_H-M   'P 1'
#
loop_
_entity.id
_entity.type
_entity.pdbx_description
1 polymer ?
#
loop_
_entity_poly.entity_id
_entity_poly.type
_entity_poly.pdbx_seq_one_letter_code
_entity_poly.pdbx_strand_id
1 'polypeptide(L)' 'MADLVAAISQLKEDQRDVVYLFYGEELSVEEIGTALAVPAGTVKSRLHHARESLKTYLGE' A
#
# COMPACT_ATOMS: atom_id res chain seq x y z
N MET A 1 -4.04 -2.60 18.26
CA MET A 1 -4.40 -1.63 17.19
C MET A 1 -3.31 -0.60 16.90
N ALA A 2 -2.53 -0.15 17.91
CA ALA A 2 -1.50 0.88 17.73
C ALA A 2 -0.37 0.50 16.74
N ASP A 3 -0.02 -0.78 16.62
CA ASP A 3 1.09 -1.23 15.78
C ASP A 3 0.85 -1.06 14.28
N LEU A 4 -0.35 -1.38 13.78
CA LEU A 4 -0.61 -1.35 12.34
C LEU A 4 -0.62 0.09 11.79
N VAL A 5 -1.25 1.01 12.51
CA VAL A 5 -1.29 2.42 12.10
C VAL A 5 0.11 3.03 12.13
N ALA A 6 0.89 2.71 13.16
CA ALA A 6 2.29 3.12 13.25
C ALA A 6 3.13 2.54 12.10
N ALA A 7 2.97 1.25 11.77
CA ALA A 7 3.65 0.61 10.65
C ALA A 7 3.27 1.23 9.29
N ILE A 8 1.98 1.47 9.04
CA ILE A 8 1.51 2.13 7.80
C ILE A 8 2.06 3.57 7.69
N SER A 9 2.20 4.27 8.81
CA SER A 9 2.80 5.61 8.83
C SER A 9 4.29 5.63 8.48
N GLN A 10 4.99 4.50 8.59
CA GLN A 10 6.39 4.35 8.19
C GLN A 10 6.56 4.03 6.70
N LEU A 11 5.49 3.60 6.00
CA LEU A 11 5.54 3.39 4.56
C LEU A 11 5.83 4.69 3.82
N LYS A 12 6.50 4.56 2.68
CA LYS A 12 6.61 5.65 1.69
C LYS A 12 5.21 6.08 1.26
N GLU A 13 5.07 7.35 0.88
CA GLU A 13 3.78 7.93 0.48
C GLU A 13 3.09 7.09 -0.59
N ASP A 14 3.83 6.72 -1.64
CA ASP A 14 3.31 5.94 -2.75
C ASP A 14 2.90 4.50 -2.39
N GLN A 15 3.51 3.93 -1.36
CA GLN A 15 3.12 2.64 -0.78
C GLN A 15 1.87 2.77 0.11
N ARG A 16 1.79 3.86 0.87
CA ARG A 16 0.65 4.14 1.75
C ARG A 16 -0.61 4.37 0.94
N ASP A 17 -0.52 5.12 -0.16
CA ASP A 17 -1.64 5.39 -1.06
C ASP A 17 -2.24 4.10 -1.60
N VAL A 18 -1.40 3.20 -2.13
CA VAL A 18 -1.91 1.93 -2.68
C VAL A 18 -2.46 1.00 -1.59
N VAL A 19 -1.93 1.05 -0.36
CA VAL A 19 -2.47 0.29 0.78
C VAL A 19 -3.84 0.83 1.18
N TYR A 20 -3.98 2.15 1.32
CA TYR A 20 -5.24 2.79 1.66
C TYR A 20 -6.31 2.51 0.61
N LEU A 21 -6.00 2.71 -0.67
CA LEU A 21 -6.96 2.50 -1.75
C LEU A 21 -7.34 1.02 -1.92
N PHE A 22 -6.42 0.09 -1.70
CA PHE A 22 -6.70 -1.33 -1.86
C PHE A 22 -7.44 -1.94 -0.66
N TYR A 23 -7.00 -1.65 0.56
CA TYR A 23 -7.56 -2.27 1.78
C TYR A 23 -8.61 -1.40 2.48
N GLY A 24 -8.56 -0.08 2.32
CA GLY A 24 -9.52 0.86 2.89
C GLY A 24 -10.70 1.14 1.97
N GLU A 25 -10.42 1.43 0.70
CA GLU A 25 -11.45 1.73 -0.31
C GLU A 25 -11.84 0.51 -1.17
N GLU A 26 -11.23 -0.65 -0.95
CA GLU A 26 -11.50 -1.91 -1.66
C GLU A 26 -11.40 -1.82 -3.20
N LEU A 27 -10.61 -0.88 -3.71
CA LEU A 27 -10.41 -0.70 -5.15
C LEU A 27 -9.55 -1.80 -5.76
N SER A 28 -9.86 -2.17 -6.99
CA SER A 28 -9.01 -3.05 -7.79
C SER A 28 -7.68 -2.38 -8.18
N VAL A 29 -6.68 -3.18 -8.52
CA VAL A 29 -5.36 -2.68 -8.94
C VAL A 29 -5.46 -1.74 -10.15
N GLU A 30 -6.40 -2.03 -11.04
CA GLU A 30 -6.72 -1.30 -12.25
C GLU A 30 -7.33 0.06 -11.91
N GLU A 31 -8.32 0.11 -11.01
CA GLU A 31 -8.94 1.35 -10.52
C GLU A 31 -7.93 2.24 -9.80
N ILE A 32 -7.05 1.65 -8.98
CA ILE A 32 -5.97 2.37 -8.31
C ILE A 32 -4.99 2.95 -9.33
N GLY A 33 -4.66 2.20 -10.38
CA GLY A 33 -3.78 2.68 -11.46
C GLY A 33 -4.37 3.91 -12.15
N THR A 34 -5.68 3.88 -12.43
CA THR A 34 -6.41 5.03 -12.96
C THR A 34 -6.43 6.20 -11.98
N ALA A 35 -6.74 5.96 -10.70
CA ALA A 35 -6.86 7.01 -9.68
C ALA A 35 -5.53 7.74 -9.43
N LEU A 36 -4.41 7.00 -9.44
CA LEU A 36 -3.07 7.53 -9.19
C LEU A 36 -2.32 7.92 -10.48
N ALA A 37 -2.94 7.77 -11.65
CA ALA A 37 -2.33 7.98 -12.96
C ALA A 37 -0.99 7.23 -13.15
N VAL A 38 -0.94 5.95 -12.72
CA VAL A 38 0.23 5.07 -12.87
C VAL A 38 -0.17 3.72 -13.50
N PRO A 39 0.77 2.99 -14.14
CA PRO A 39 0.48 1.66 -14.64
C PRO A 39 0.03 0.69 -13.54
N ALA A 40 -0.91 -0.21 -13.86
CA ALA A 40 -1.32 -1.29 -12.94
C ALA A 40 -0.13 -2.13 -12.44
N GLY A 41 0.91 -2.31 -13.28
CA GLY A 41 2.16 -2.96 -12.87
C GLY A 41 2.89 -2.23 -11.74
N THR A 42 2.88 -0.90 -11.75
CA THR A 42 3.42 -0.04 -10.67
C THR A 42 2.60 -0.16 -9.39
N VAL A 43 1.28 -0.26 -9.50
CA VAL A 43 0.42 -0.51 -8.33
C VAL A 43 0.76 -1.86 -7.70
N LYS A 44 0.91 -2.92 -8.50
CA LYS A 44 1.31 -4.26 -8.01
C LYS A 44 2.66 -4.23 -7.31
N SER A 45 3.68 -3.58 -7.88
CA SER A 45 5.00 -3.49 -7.25
C SER A 45 4.98 -2.66 -5.97
N ARG A 46 4.25 -1.54 -5.94
CA ARG A 46 4.05 -0.74 -4.71
C ARG A 46 3.36 -1.54 -3.62
N LEU A 47 2.29 -2.27 -3.92
CA LEU A 47 1.60 -3.15 -2.96
C LEU A 47 2.53 -4.25 -2.43
N HIS A 48 3.33 -4.86 -3.31
CA HIS A 48 4.32 -5.85 -2.90
C HIS A 48 5.34 -5.26 -1.91
N HIS A 49 5.97 -4.13 -2.25
CA HIS A 49 6.94 -3.49 -1.37
C HIS A 49 6.32 -2.96 -0.07
N ALA A 50 5.07 -2.49 -0.13
CA ALA A 50 4.34 -2.07 1.06
C ALA A 50 4.16 -3.25 2.04
N ARG A 51 3.74 -4.42 1.54
CA ARG A 51 3.58 -5.64 2.36
C ARG A 51 4.89 -6.11 2.96
N GLU A 52 5.98 -6.12 2.21
CA GLU A 52 7.31 -6.49 2.73
C GLU A 52 7.80 -5.52 3.80
N SER A 53 7.55 -4.22 3.61
CA SER A 53 7.89 -3.19 4.61
C SER A 53 7.05 -3.36 5.88
N LEU A 54 5.75 -3.61 5.74
CA LEU A 54 4.85 -3.84 6.88
C LEU A 54 5.26 -5.06 7.70
N LYS A 55 5.65 -6.19 7.06
CA LYS A 55 6.19 -7.35 7.78
C LYS A 55 7.39 -6.98 8.64
N THR A 56 8.33 -6.23 8.05
CA THR A 56 9.53 -5.75 8.76
C THR A 56 9.16 -4.85 9.94
N TYR A 57 8.18 -3.95 9.79
CA TYR A 57 7.76 -3.04 10.86
C TYR A 57 6.96 -3.73 11.97
N LEU A 58 6.22 -4.79 11.64
CA LEU A 58 5.43 -5.56 12.60
C LEU A 58 6.24 -6.69 13.27
N GLY A 59 7.47 -6.95 12.80
CA GLY A 59 8.36 -7.97 13.35
C GLY A 59 8.00 -9.40 12.93
N GLU A 60 7.42 -9.57 11.74
CA GLU A 60 7.05 -10.86 11.14
C GLU A 60 8.01 -11.33 10.03
#